data_AF-A0A8T8DXJ7-F1
#
_entry.id   AF-A0A8T8DXJ7-F1
#
_cell.length_a   1.000
_cell.length_b   1.000
_cell.length_c   1.000
_cell.angle_alpha   90.00
_cell.angle_beta   90.00
_cell.angle_gamma   90.00
#
_symmetry.space_group_name_H-M   'P 1'
#
loop_
_entity.id
_entity.type
_entity.pdbx_description
1 polymer ?
#
loop_
_entity_poly.entity_id
_entity_poly.type
_entity_poly.pdbx_seq_one_letter_code
_entity_poly.pdbx_strand_id
1 'polypeptide(L)' 'MATIVPVECPLCRTELEADGCLEDHLVDAHTKRRLARFVVAEAEALSARDVSE' A
#
# COMPACT_ATOMS: atom_id res chain seq x y z
N MET A 1 1.58 -19.73 18.26
CA MET A 1 1.14 -18.33 18.41
C MET A 1 1.42 -17.66 17.07
N ALA A 2 0.39 -17.36 16.27
CA ALA A 2 0.55 -16.60 15.04
C ALA A 2 0.68 -15.13 15.42
N THR A 3 1.90 -14.59 15.34
CA THR A 3 2.12 -13.15 15.45
C THR A 3 1.60 -12.54 14.16
N ILE A 4 0.40 -11.98 14.20
CA ILE A 4 -0.13 -11.16 13.11
C ILE A 4 0.77 -9.93 13.06
N VAL A 5 1.55 -9.81 11.99
CA VAL A 5 2.41 -8.66 11.78
C VAL A 5 1.51 -7.48 11.41
N PRO A 6 1.57 -6.35 12.13
CA PRO A 6 0.78 -5.17 11.77
C PRO A 6 1.14 -4.74 10.35
N VAL A 7 0.12 -4.47 9.54
CA VAL A 7 0.30 -4.03 8.16
C VAL A 7 0.43 -2.52 8.16
N GLU A 8 1.50 -1.97 7.63
CA GLU A 8 1.63 -0.53 7.44
C GLU A 8 1.01 -0.10 6.11
N CYS A 9 0.18 0.95 6.12
CA CYS A 9 -0.35 1.52 4.89
C CYS A 9 0.74 2.26 4.11
N PRO A 10 1.04 1.89 2.85
CA PRO A 10 2.15 2.50 2.10
C PRO A 10 1.91 3.96 1.69
N LEU A 11 0.66 4.46 1.82
CA LEU A 11 0.27 5.81 1.41
C LEU A 11 0.40 6.87 2.51
N CYS A 12 0.19 6.46 3.75
CA CYS A 12 0.13 7.35 4.91
C CYS A 12 1.01 6.88 6.08
N ARG A 13 1.60 5.68 5.98
CA ARG A 13 2.39 5.02 7.02
C ARG A 13 1.64 4.82 8.33
N THR A 14 0.32 4.71 8.25
CA THR A 14 -0.52 4.32 9.39
C THR A 14 -0.37 2.82 9.59
N GLU A 15 -0.01 2.40 10.79
CA GLU A 15 -0.05 1.01 11.20
C GLU A 15 -1.52 0.58 11.34
N LEU A 16 -1.91 -0.45 10.60
CA LEU A 16 -3.19 -1.12 10.80
C LEU A 16 -3.04 -2.11 11.95
N GLU A 17 -4.01 -2.08 12.85
CA GLU A 17 -4.19 -3.08 13.90
C GLU A 17 -4.25 -4.48 13.28
N ALA A 18 -3.92 -5.51 14.05
CA ALA A 18 -3.81 -6.90 13.58
C ALA A 18 -5.07 -7.42 12.84
N ASP A 19 -6.26 -6.94 13.18
CA ASP A 19 -7.52 -7.32 12.52
C ASP A 19 -7.98 -6.30 11.45
N GLY A 20 -7.21 -5.25 11.20
CA GLY A 20 -7.52 -4.21 10.22
C GLY A 20 -7.20 -4.65 8.80
N CYS A 21 -8.20 -4.61 7.91
CA CYS A 21 -7.99 -4.87 6.49
C CYS A 21 -7.37 -3.65 5.81
N LEU A 22 -6.24 -3.86 5.12
CA LEU A 22 -5.60 -2.81 4.33
C LEU A 22 -6.52 -2.28 3.23
N GLU A 23 -7.29 -3.15 2.58
CA GLU A 23 -8.22 -2.74 1.52
C GLU A 23 -9.28 -1.75 2.04
N ASP A 24 -9.90 -2.05 3.18
CA ASP A 24 -10.90 -1.17 3.78
C ASP A 24 -10.31 0.19 4.13
N HIS A 25 -9.10 0.21 4.74
CA HIS A 25 -8.40 1.47 5.02
C HIS A 25 -8.09 2.26 3.74
N LEU A 26 -7.65 1.59 2.67
CA LEU A 26 -7.36 2.25 1.40
C LEU A 26 -8.61 2.89 0.79
N VAL A 27 -9.77 2.22 0.90
CA VAL A 27 -11.05 2.70 0.37
C VAL A 27 -11.61 3.85 1.21
N ASP A 28 -11.57 3.73 2.54
CA ASP A 28 -12.20 4.69 3.45
C ASP A 28 -11.32 5.92 3.72
N ALA A 29 -10.00 5.72 3.89
CA ALA A 29 -9.09 6.80 4.29
C ALA A 29 -8.45 7.53 3.09
N HIS A 30 -8.56 7.00 1.86
CA HIS A 30 -7.92 7.59 0.69
C HIS A 30 -8.86 7.79 -0.49
N THR A 31 -8.58 8.85 -1.25
CA THR A 31 -9.33 9.15 -2.47
C THR A 31 -8.82 8.30 -3.64
N LYS A 32 -9.72 7.98 -4.57
CA LYS A 32 -9.39 7.28 -5.84
C LYS A 32 -8.21 7.92 -6.58
N ARG A 33 -8.09 9.25 -6.57
CA ARG A 33 -6.98 9.98 -7.18
C ARG A 33 -5.64 9.68 -6.51
N ARG A 34 -5.61 9.54 -5.18
CA ARG A 34 -4.39 9.22 -4.43
C ARG A 34 -3.95 7.77 -4.69
N LEU A 35 -4.91 6.84 -4.69
CA LEU A 35 -4.69 5.43 -5.04
C LEU A 35 -4.13 5.29 -6.47
N ALA A 36 -4.75 5.96 -7.45
CA ALA A 36 -4.30 5.89 -8.84
C ALA A 36 -2.86 6.38 -9.02
N ARG A 37 -2.47 7.48 -8.36
CA ARG A 37 -1.09 8.00 -8.40
C ARG A 37 -0.09 7.00 -7.83
N PHE A 38 -0.45 6.34 -6.74
CA PHE A 38 0.41 5.35 -6.12
C PHE A 38 0.59 4.11 -6.99
N VAL A 39 -0.49 3.59 -7.57
CA VAL A 39 -0.42 2.45 -8.49
C VAL A 39 0.49 2.76 -9.69
N VAL A 40 0.39 3.97 -10.26
CA VAL A 40 1.27 4.40 -11.35
C VAL A 40 2.73 4.48 -10.88
N ALA A 41 3.00 5.11 -9.73
CA ALA A 41 4.35 5.22 -9.20
C ALA A 41 4.99 3.85 -8.91
N GLU A 42 4.23 2.91 -8.34
CA GLU A 42 4.70 1.54 -8.09
C GLU A 42 4.96 0.78 -9.39
N ALA A 43 4.09 0.92 -10.41
CA ALA A 43 4.29 0.30 -11.71
C ALA A 43 5.51 0.87 -12.46
N GLU A 44 5.74 2.18 -12.36
CA GLU A 44 6.94 2.85 -12.90
C GLU A 44 8.20 2.40 -12.16
N ALA A 45 8.16 2.29 -10.82
CA ALA A 45 9.29 1.80 -10.05
C ALA A 45 9.61 0.33 -10.35
N LEU A 46 8.59 -0.51 -10.54
CA LEU A 46 8.77 -1.92 -10.90
C LEU A 46 9.39 -2.05 -12.30
N SER A 47 8.88 -1.32 -13.28
CA SER A 47 9.41 -1.31 -14.64
C SER A 47 10.83 -0.73 -14.73
N ALA A 48 11.14 0.32 -13.97
CA ALA A 48 12.49 0.88 -13.90
C ALA A 48 13.53 -0.11 -13.33
N ARG A 49 13.11 -0.97 -12.41
CA ARG A 49 13.95 -2.04 -11.85
C ARG A 49 14.18 -3.20 -12.82
N ASP A 50 13.22 -3.46 -13.70
CA ASP A 50 13.28 -4.53 -14.71
C ASP A 50 14.23 -4.19 -15.88
N VAL A 51 14.44 -2.89 -16.15
CA VAL A 51 15.32 -2.41 -17.25
C VAL A 51 16.81 -2.33 -16.85
N SER A 52 17.16 -2.65 -15.60
CA SER A 52 18.54 -2.55 -15.09
C SER A 52 19.32 -3.87 -15.05
N GLU A 53 18.93 -4.90 -15.81
CA GLU A 53 19.68 -6.16 -15.97
C GLU A 53 20.52 -6.22 -17.25
#